data_AF-A0A4Q2YI60-F1
#
_entry.id   AF-A0A4Q2YI60-F1
#
_cell.length_a   1.000
_cell.length_b   1.000
_cell.length_c   1.000
_cell.angle_alpha   90.00
_cell.angle_beta   90.00
_cell.angle_gamma   90.00
#
_symmetry.space_group_name_H-M   'P 1'
#
loop_
_entity.id
_entity.type
_entity.pdbx_description
1 polymer ?
#
loop_
_entity_poly.entity_id
_entity_poly.type
_entity_poly.pdbx_seq_one_letter_code
_entity_poly.pdbx_strand_id
1 'polypeptide(L)'
;METPAAPSILETLVADFMFEAHDIARQLDATGQYALPFQREFPLSVRLFRYEAECFTQGATWHEQLEIFCPVEGEIEIRMGDRVLSLKAGDVLIVDHQRLHHVLNRPGLKARVAVVSFLPELVSSLGSLSHDFEFLLPFYNQLESKPHVLRADEPAAAPVHEALSLLVREFFATDSDQYREAACKARLLNLLLLLLRRFQHLGVLRWQFEKRRQLASRFGKLLHHLQQPEAERLSLTVAASLCGMSVTQFSRLFKQVSGMTYVGYLTHLRLTEAARLLREGRLGIAAIADMTGFADQSHFDRYFKRAFAQTPREFQRRFSGGQVIK
;
A
#
# COMPACT_ATOMS: atom_id res chain seq x y z
N MET A 1 32.32 -31.93 19.52
CA MET A 1 31.10 -31.17 19.88
C MET A 1 31.04 -30.00 18.92
N GLU A 2 30.27 -30.13 17.84
CA GLU A 2 29.93 -28.98 17.01
C GLU A 2 28.99 -28.10 17.83
N THR A 3 29.42 -26.88 18.11
CA THR A 3 28.57 -25.84 18.69
C THR A 3 27.40 -25.63 17.72
N PRO A 4 26.12 -25.69 18.16
CA PRO A 4 25.01 -25.43 17.26
C PRO A 4 25.19 -24.03 16.65
N ALA A 5 25.08 -23.94 15.32
CA ALA A 5 25.16 -22.68 14.61
C ALA A 5 24.16 -21.68 15.23
N ALA A 6 24.60 -20.44 15.45
CA ALA A 6 23.71 -19.40 15.93
C ALA A 6 22.53 -19.28 14.95
N PRO A 7 21.27 -19.23 15.44
CA PRO A 7 20.11 -19.14 14.58
C PRO A 7 20.20 -17.89 13.70
N SER A 8 19.76 -18.00 12.46
CA SER A 8 19.77 -16.86 11.55
C SER A 8 18.89 -15.72 12.11
N ILE A 9 19.19 -14.47 11.73
CA ILE A 9 18.45 -13.29 12.21
C ILE A 9 16.94 -13.41 11.93
N LEU A 10 16.56 -14.05 10.83
CA LEU A 10 15.16 -14.31 10.47
C LEU A 10 14.54 -15.46 11.29
N GLU A 11 15.32 -16.48 11.68
CA GLU A 11 14.87 -17.51 12.63
C GLU A 11 14.54 -16.92 14.00
N THR A 12 15.33 -15.94 14.45
CA THR A 12 15.04 -15.24 15.70
C THR A 12 13.74 -14.42 15.60
N LEU A 13 13.50 -13.74 14.48
CA LEU A 13 12.22 -13.04 14.22
C LEU A 13 11.04 -14.02 14.24
N VAL A 14 11.22 -15.18 13.63
CA VAL A 14 10.28 -16.29 13.60
C VAL A 14 9.93 -16.82 15.00
N ALA A 15 10.88 -16.84 15.92
CA ALA A 15 10.70 -17.33 17.29
C ALA A 15 10.07 -16.28 18.20
N ASP A 16 10.44 -15.01 18.03
CA ASP A 16 10.09 -13.93 18.95
C ASP A 16 8.67 -13.38 18.72
N PHE A 17 8.09 -13.56 17.54
CA PHE A 17 6.83 -12.93 17.16
C PHE A 17 5.75 -13.90 16.69
N MET A 18 4.51 -13.58 17.02
CA MET A 18 3.34 -14.30 16.53
C MET A 18 3.01 -13.90 15.08
N PHE A 19 2.69 -14.90 14.26
CA PHE A 19 2.25 -14.71 12.87
C PHE A 19 0.74 -14.89 12.79
N GLU A 20 0.04 -13.91 12.23
CA GLU A 20 -1.39 -13.99 11.97
C GLU A 20 -1.67 -14.81 10.71
N ALA A 21 -2.73 -15.63 10.71
CA ALA A 21 -3.14 -16.32 9.50
C ALA A 21 -3.45 -15.28 8.41
N HIS A 22 -2.88 -15.45 7.22
CA HIS A 22 -3.19 -14.62 6.07
C HIS A 22 -4.57 -15.00 5.54
N ASP A 23 -5.59 -14.49 6.20
CA ASP A 23 -6.99 -14.66 5.85
C ASP A 23 -7.53 -13.30 5.40
N ILE A 24 -7.33 -12.99 4.12
CA ILE A 24 -7.92 -11.79 3.51
C ILE A 24 -9.45 -11.87 3.67
N ALA A 25 -10.11 -13.03 3.64
CA ALA A 25 -11.56 -13.14 3.77
C ALA A 25 -12.12 -12.70 5.14
N ARG A 26 -11.31 -12.69 6.20
CA ARG A 26 -11.66 -12.07 7.50
C ARG A 26 -11.40 -10.55 7.57
N GLN A 27 -10.60 -10.02 6.63
CA GLN A 27 -10.23 -8.60 6.54
C GLN A 27 -10.94 -7.88 5.38
N LEU A 28 -11.58 -8.65 4.50
CA LEU A 28 -12.55 -8.17 3.52
C LEU A 28 -13.85 -7.94 4.27
N ASP A 29 -14.42 -6.76 4.11
CA ASP A 29 -15.83 -6.61 4.43
C ASP A 29 -16.68 -7.49 3.48
N ALA A 30 -17.98 -7.58 3.73
CA ALA A 30 -18.91 -8.38 2.91
C ALA A 30 -18.96 -7.99 1.40
N THR A 31 -18.14 -7.02 0.96
CA THR A 31 -18.06 -6.49 -0.41
C THR A 31 -16.72 -6.77 -1.09
N GLY A 32 -15.75 -7.38 -0.40
CA GLY A 32 -14.44 -7.69 -0.97
C GLY A 32 -13.47 -6.50 -0.97
N GLN A 33 -13.66 -5.49 -0.11
CA GLN A 33 -12.69 -4.41 0.10
C GLN A 33 -11.79 -4.68 1.30
N TYR A 34 -10.48 -4.52 1.07
CA TYR A 34 -9.43 -4.65 2.08
C TYR A 34 -9.36 -3.38 2.92
N ALA A 35 -9.93 -3.43 4.14
CA ALA A 35 -9.90 -2.29 5.05
C ALA A 35 -8.60 -2.33 5.89
N LEU A 36 -7.58 -1.57 5.49
CA LEU A 36 -6.46 -1.23 6.36
C LEU A 36 -6.56 0.23 6.79
N PRO A 37 -6.96 0.53 8.03
CA PRO A 37 -6.83 1.88 8.56
C PRO A 37 -5.38 2.07 8.99
N PHE A 38 -4.56 2.75 8.17
CA PHE A 38 -3.40 3.41 8.76
C PHE A 38 -3.89 4.41 9.81
N GLN A 39 -3.12 4.57 10.89
CA GLN A 39 -3.23 5.78 11.68
C GLN A 39 -2.82 6.94 10.77
N ARG A 40 -3.72 7.92 10.58
CA ARG A 40 -3.55 9.02 9.62
C ARG A 40 -2.27 9.83 9.84
N GLU A 41 -1.70 9.76 11.04
CA GLU A 41 -0.53 10.50 11.50
C GLU A 41 0.80 9.75 11.27
N PHE A 42 0.80 8.41 11.18
CA PHE A 42 1.99 7.59 10.96
C PHE A 42 1.71 6.40 10.00
N PRO A 43 1.82 6.60 8.67
CA PRO A 43 1.40 5.61 7.68
C PRO A 43 2.48 4.55 7.41
N LEU A 44 2.84 3.79 8.44
CA LEU A 44 3.69 2.60 8.41
C LEU A 44 2.96 1.44 9.08
N SER A 45 3.02 0.26 8.46
CA SER A 45 2.52 -0.99 9.01
C SER A 45 3.55 -2.09 8.81
N VAL A 46 3.74 -2.91 9.84
CA VAL A 46 4.50 -4.15 9.76
C VAL A 46 3.57 -5.29 10.12
N ARG A 47 3.44 -6.27 9.23
CA ARG A 47 2.56 -7.42 9.42
C ARG A 47 3.33 -8.72 9.24
N LEU A 48 3.03 -9.68 10.11
CA LEU A 48 3.68 -10.99 10.13
C LEU A 48 2.63 -12.04 9.80
N PHE A 49 2.67 -12.56 8.57
CA PHE A 49 1.63 -13.42 8.01
C PHE A 49 2.07 -14.89 7.95
N ARG A 50 1.14 -15.78 8.28
CA ARG A 50 1.23 -17.22 8.04
C ARG A 50 0.33 -17.59 6.86
N TYR A 51 0.94 -18.05 5.78
CA TYR A 51 0.27 -18.56 4.59
C TYR A 51 0.17 -20.08 4.68
N GLU A 52 -1.04 -20.60 4.54
CA GLU A 52 -1.32 -22.04 4.50
C GLU A 52 -2.13 -22.38 3.24
N ALA A 53 -1.93 -23.59 2.70
CA ALA A 53 -2.75 -24.10 1.62
C ALA A 53 -4.24 -24.02 2.02
N GLU A 54 -5.10 -23.61 1.09
CA GLU A 54 -6.56 -23.48 1.29
C GLU A 54 -7.01 -22.29 2.18
N CYS A 55 -6.10 -21.55 2.80
CA CYS A 55 -6.38 -20.20 3.31
C CYS A 55 -6.41 -19.21 2.14
N PHE A 56 -7.59 -18.70 1.82
CA PHE A 56 -7.84 -17.94 0.59
C PHE A 56 -7.16 -16.57 0.55
N THR A 57 -6.51 -16.30 -0.58
CA THR A 57 -6.42 -14.96 -1.17
C THR A 57 -7.41 -14.91 -2.33
N GLN A 58 -8.58 -14.27 -2.15
CA GLN A 58 -9.46 -14.01 -3.27
C GLN A 58 -9.01 -12.74 -4.00
N GLY A 59 -8.43 -12.95 -5.18
CA GLY A 59 -8.17 -11.89 -6.15
C GLY A 59 -6.83 -11.18 -5.98
N ALA A 60 -6.47 -10.45 -7.04
CA ALA A 60 -5.31 -9.57 -6.99
C ALA A 60 -5.64 -8.32 -6.18
N THR A 61 -4.77 -7.96 -5.24
CA THR A 61 -4.93 -6.77 -4.40
C THR A 61 -4.33 -5.55 -5.10
N TRP A 62 -4.97 -4.40 -4.89
CA TRP A 62 -4.47 -3.09 -5.30
C TRP A 62 -4.40 -2.21 -4.05
N HIS A 63 -3.24 -1.62 -3.77
CA HIS A 63 -3.05 -0.68 -2.68
C HIS A 63 -2.11 0.46 -3.09
N GLU A 64 -2.34 1.65 -2.53
CA GLU A 64 -1.47 2.83 -2.70
C GLU A 64 -0.13 2.71 -1.95
N GLN A 65 0.04 1.64 -1.18
CA GLN A 65 1.17 1.38 -0.32
C GLN A 65 2.35 0.82 -1.12
N LEU A 66 3.55 1.19 -0.71
CA LEU A 66 4.78 0.50 -1.11
C LEU A 66 5.02 -0.65 -0.14
N GLU A 67 5.39 -1.82 -0.64
CA GLU A 67 5.62 -2.99 0.22
C GLU A 67 7.00 -3.63 0.03
N ILE A 68 7.56 -4.05 1.15
CA ILE A 68 8.71 -4.94 1.23
C ILE A 68 8.20 -6.28 1.73
N PHE A 69 8.27 -7.29 0.87
CA PHE A 69 7.73 -8.62 1.13
C PHE A 69 8.89 -9.60 1.32
N CYS A 70 8.99 -10.21 2.51
CA CYS A 70 10.08 -11.10 2.86
C CYS A 70 9.54 -12.40 3.47
N PRO A 71 9.55 -13.53 2.74
CA PRO A 71 9.36 -14.83 3.36
C PRO A 71 10.48 -15.07 4.37
N VAL A 72 10.12 -15.33 5.62
CA VAL A 72 11.05 -15.66 6.70
C VAL A 72 11.11 -17.17 6.94
N GLU A 73 10.11 -17.91 6.47
CA GLU A 73 10.10 -19.38 6.43
C GLU A 73 9.28 -19.86 5.24
N GLY A 74 9.68 -20.99 4.66
CA GLY A 74 8.97 -21.64 3.56
C GLY A 74 9.30 -21.03 2.19
N GLU A 75 8.54 -21.47 1.19
CA GLU A 75 8.62 -20.96 -0.18
C GLU A 75 7.26 -20.41 -0.60
N ILE A 76 7.28 -19.26 -1.27
CA ILE A 76 6.08 -18.59 -1.77
C ILE A 76 6.24 -18.34 -3.25
N GLU A 77 5.16 -18.59 -3.98
CA GLU A 77 5.03 -18.07 -5.33
C GLU A 77 4.08 -16.87 -5.38
N ILE A 78 4.52 -15.80 -6.03
CA ILE A 78 3.74 -14.58 -6.20
C ILE A 78 3.54 -14.34 -7.69
N ARG A 79 2.29 -14.15 -8.09
CA ARG A 79 1.97 -13.63 -9.41
C ARG A 79 1.95 -12.11 -9.38
N MET A 80 2.69 -11.47 -10.29
CA MET A 80 2.70 -10.02 -10.49
C MET A 80 2.51 -9.72 -11.97
N GLY A 81 1.31 -9.25 -12.33
CA GLY A 81 0.88 -9.22 -13.73
C GLY A 81 0.95 -10.61 -14.36
N ASP A 82 1.63 -10.72 -15.50
CA ASP A 82 1.76 -11.99 -16.26
C ASP A 82 2.91 -12.88 -15.78
N ARG A 83 3.68 -12.45 -14.76
CA ARG A 83 4.84 -13.19 -14.27
C ARG A 83 4.54 -13.88 -12.96
N VAL A 84 5.13 -15.05 -12.78
CA VAL A 84 5.16 -15.77 -11.51
C VAL A 84 6.60 -15.77 -11.01
N LEU A 85 6.78 -15.35 -9.77
CA LEU A 85 8.05 -15.39 -9.06
C LEU A 85 7.98 -16.44 -7.97
N SER A 86 9.01 -17.29 -7.87
CA SER A 86 9.27 -18.09 -6.67
C SER A 86 10.25 -17.31 -5.77
N LEU A 87 9.88 -17.21 -4.49
CA LEU A 87 10.61 -16.57 -3.41
C LEU A 87 10.84 -17.59 -2.30
N LYS A 88 12.10 -17.73 -1.88
CA LYS A 88 12.48 -18.59 -0.76
C LYS A 88 12.60 -17.78 0.53
N ALA A 89 12.68 -18.47 1.67
CA ALA A 89 13.03 -17.84 2.93
C ALA A 89 14.32 -17.00 2.79
N GLY A 90 14.24 -15.73 3.20
CA GLY A 90 15.31 -14.75 3.08
C GLY A 90 15.32 -13.95 1.77
N ASP A 91 14.55 -14.33 0.76
CA ASP A 91 14.36 -13.45 -0.41
C ASP A 91 13.58 -12.19 0.02
N VAL A 92 13.91 -11.05 -0.57
CA VAL A 92 13.21 -9.77 -0.34
C VAL A 92 12.69 -9.25 -1.66
N LEU A 93 11.37 -9.22 -1.81
CA LEU A 93 10.67 -8.66 -2.95
C LEU A 93 10.24 -7.22 -2.66
N ILE A 94 10.53 -6.33 -3.61
CA ILE A 94 10.05 -4.95 -3.62
C ILE A 94 8.80 -4.85 -4.49
N VAL A 95 7.70 -4.47 -3.87
CA VAL A 95 6.38 -4.39 -4.50
C VAL A 95 5.99 -2.92 -4.66
N ASP A 96 5.75 -2.52 -5.91
CA ASP A 96 5.26 -1.19 -6.25
C ASP A 96 3.73 -1.06 -6.11
N HIS A 97 3.24 0.18 -6.08
CA HIS A 97 1.81 0.52 -6.00
C HIS A 97 1.04 0.35 -7.32
N GLN A 98 1.70 -0.05 -8.42
CA GLN A 98 1.11 -0.12 -9.76
C GLN A 98 0.80 -1.55 -10.22
N ARG A 99 1.35 -2.56 -9.54
CA ARG A 99 1.24 -3.97 -9.95
C ARG A 99 0.31 -4.76 -9.04
N LEU A 100 -0.78 -5.21 -9.62
CA LEU A 100 -1.62 -6.28 -9.09
C LEU A 100 -0.75 -7.49 -8.77
N HIS A 101 -0.79 -7.93 -7.52
CA HIS A 101 -0.08 -9.12 -7.09
C HIS A 101 -0.92 -9.98 -6.15
N HIS A 102 -0.64 -11.28 -6.13
CA HIS A 102 -1.22 -12.23 -5.19
C HIS A 102 -0.31 -13.46 -5.03
N VAL A 103 -0.32 -14.03 -3.83
CA VAL A 103 0.31 -15.33 -3.56
C VAL A 103 -0.49 -16.43 -4.25
N LEU A 104 0.21 -17.33 -4.95
CA LEU A 104 -0.38 -18.50 -5.59
C LEU A 104 -0.60 -19.60 -4.57
N ASN A 105 -1.86 -20.01 -4.40
CA ASN A 105 -2.18 -21.18 -3.59
C ASN A 105 -1.69 -22.45 -4.29
N ARG A 106 -0.98 -23.30 -3.54
CA ARG A 106 -0.54 -24.62 -3.98
C ARG A 106 -0.77 -25.63 -2.86
N PRO A 107 -1.11 -26.88 -3.19
CA PRO A 107 -1.18 -27.94 -2.19
C PRO A 107 0.10 -28.01 -1.36
N GLY A 108 -0.03 -27.92 -0.03
CA GLY A 108 1.11 -27.95 0.89
C GLY A 108 1.82 -26.62 1.13
N LEU A 109 1.32 -25.49 0.60
CA LEU A 109 1.82 -24.15 0.94
C LEU A 109 1.85 -23.96 2.47
N LYS A 110 3.04 -23.72 3.01
CA LYS A 110 3.28 -23.33 4.40
C LYS A 110 4.44 -22.35 4.41
N ALA A 111 4.14 -21.09 4.71
CA ALA A 111 5.15 -20.05 4.74
C ALA A 111 4.82 -18.98 5.78
N ARG A 112 5.86 -18.38 6.33
CA ARG A 112 5.76 -17.19 7.18
C ARG A 112 6.44 -16.03 6.50
N VAL A 113 5.81 -14.85 6.56
CA VAL A 113 6.23 -13.68 5.79
C VAL A 113 6.15 -12.43 6.65
N ALA A 114 7.21 -11.63 6.62
CA ALA A 114 7.17 -10.25 7.07
C ALA A 114 6.83 -9.33 5.89
N VAL A 115 5.80 -8.49 6.07
CA VAL A 115 5.39 -7.48 5.09
C VAL A 115 5.48 -6.12 5.77
N VAL A 116 6.30 -5.23 5.20
CA VAL A 116 6.40 -3.83 5.62
C VAL A 116 5.70 -2.99 4.57
N SER A 117 4.62 -2.32 4.95
CA SER A 117 3.82 -1.49 4.05
C SER A 117 3.81 -0.03 4.53
N PHE A 118 4.06 0.92 3.65
CA PHE A 118 4.09 2.34 4.00
C PHE A 118 3.65 3.24 2.86
N LEU A 119 3.18 4.44 3.20
CA LEU A 119 2.89 5.48 2.22
C LEU A 119 4.16 6.25 1.84
N PRO A 120 4.39 6.58 0.55
CA PRO A 120 5.55 7.34 0.08
C PRO A 120 5.80 8.63 0.87
N GLU A 121 4.74 9.32 1.30
CA GLU A 121 4.76 10.58 2.03
C GLU A 121 5.46 10.47 3.39
N LEU A 122 5.54 9.27 3.98
CA LEU A 122 6.32 9.02 5.19
C LEU A 122 7.82 9.31 4.97
N VAL A 123 8.30 9.07 3.75
CA VAL A 123 9.71 9.14 3.35
C VAL A 123 10.00 10.42 2.60
N SER A 124 9.22 10.71 1.55
CA SER A 124 9.38 11.89 0.71
C SER A 124 8.02 12.52 0.47
N SER A 125 7.86 13.75 0.96
CA SER A 125 6.65 14.55 0.82
C SER A 125 6.92 15.81 0.01
N LEU A 126 5.87 16.59 -0.23
CA LEU A 126 6.01 17.88 -0.89
C LEU A 126 6.77 18.85 0.01
N GLY A 127 7.96 19.27 -0.45
CA GLY A 127 8.87 20.13 0.32
C GLY A 127 10.07 19.37 0.91
N SER A 128 10.08 18.04 0.82
CA SER A 128 11.25 17.21 1.13
C SER A 128 12.46 17.57 0.25
N LEU A 129 13.66 17.31 0.77
CA LEU A 129 14.88 17.47 0.00
C LEU A 129 14.91 16.44 -1.14
N SER A 130 15.64 16.74 -2.21
CA SER A 130 15.71 15.85 -3.38
C SER A 130 16.21 14.45 -3.05
N HIS A 131 17.09 14.32 -2.05
CA HIS A 131 17.67 13.05 -1.63
C HIS A 131 16.66 12.18 -0.86
N ASP A 132 15.60 12.75 -0.29
CA ASP A 132 14.56 11.97 0.39
C ASP A 132 13.80 11.07 -0.61
N PHE A 133 13.66 11.52 -1.86
CA PHE A 133 13.04 10.71 -2.91
C PHE A 133 13.92 9.53 -3.34
N GLU A 134 15.24 9.59 -3.10
CA GLU A 134 16.16 8.52 -3.52
C GLU A 134 15.86 7.20 -2.80
N PHE A 135 15.41 7.27 -1.54
CA PHE A 135 14.96 6.10 -0.78
C PHE A 135 13.81 5.32 -1.45
N LEU A 136 13.03 5.98 -2.32
CA LEU A 136 11.87 5.38 -2.96
C LEU A 136 12.15 4.81 -4.36
N LEU A 137 13.35 5.01 -4.90
CA LEU A 137 13.67 4.55 -6.25
C LEU A 137 13.57 3.05 -6.49
N PRO A 138 13.89 2.18 -5.51
CA PRO A 138 13.68 0.74 -5.68
C PRO A 138 12.23 0.39 -6.08
N PHE A 139 11.25 1.24 -5.74
CA PHE A 139 9.84 1.00 -6.04
C PHE A 139 9.42 1.58 -7.40
N TYR A 140 9.95 2.74 -7.79
CA TYR A 140 9.49 3.45 -8.99
C TYR A 140 10.28 3.15 -10.27
N ASN A 141 11.48 2.57 -10.15
CA ASN A 141 12.40 2.35 -11.26
C ASN A 141 12.32 0.95 -11.90
N GLN A 142 11.13 0.33 -11.93
CA GLN A 142 10.95 -0.98 -12.56
C GLN A 142 10.74 -0.89 -14.09
N LEU A 143 11.57 -0.07 -14.77
CA LEU A 143 11.44 0.32 -16.19
C LEU A 143 11.49 -0.86 -17.20
N GLU A 144 11.96 -2.03 -16.79
CA GLU A 144 12.10 -3.20 -17.69
C GLU A 144 11.15 -4.37 -17.38
N SER A 145 10.06 -4.13 -16.63
CA SER A 145 9.09 -5.20 -16.28
C SER A 145 9.71 -6.35 -15.45
N LYS A 146 10.93 -6.18 -14.91
CA LYS A 146 11.56 -7.12 -13.98
C LYS A 146 11.31 -6.64 -12.55
N PRO A 147 10.67 -7.47 -11.72
CA PRO A 147 10.56 -7.23 -10.29
C PRO A 147 11.92 -7.11 -9.63
N HIS A 148 12.03 -6.21 -8.66
CA HIS A 148 13.22 -6.11 -7.83
C HIS A 148 13.15 -7.17 -6.72
N VAL A 149 13.98 -8.18 -6.85
CA VAL A 149 14.15 -9.24 -5.84
C VAL A 149 15.61 -9.24 -5.44
N LEU A 150 15.84 -9.13 -4.13
CA LEU A 150 17.12 -9.42 -3.49
C LEU A 150 17.08 -10.88 -3.03
N ARG A 151 17.95 -11.73 -3.56
CA ARG A 151 18.00 -13.14 -3.20
C ARG A 151 18.75 -13.35 -1.89
N ALA A 152 18.33 -14.37 -1.13
CA ALA A 152 18.87 -14.69 0.19
C ALA A 152 20.38 -15.00 0.18
N ASP A 153 20.90 -15.50 -0.94
CA ASP A 153 22.31 -15.83 -1.14
C ASP A 153 23.18 -14.63 -1.56
N GLU A 154 22.57 -13.48 -1.82
CA GLU A 154 23.31 -12.27 -2.17
C GLU A 154 23.98 -11.64 -0.94
N PRO A 155 25.21 -11.09 -1.08
CA PRO A 155 25.90 -10.44 0.04
C PRO A 155 25.12 -9.28 0.69
N ALA A 156 24.22 -8.65 -0.06
CA ALA A 156 23.37 -7.58 0.44
C ALA A 156 22.19 -8.06 1.30
N ALA A 157 21.88 -9.37 1.31
CA ALA A 157 20.74 -9.92 2.05
C ALA A 157 20.92 -9.80 3.56
N ALA A 158 22.08 -10.20 4.09
CA ALA A 158 22.37 -10.17 5.53
C ALA A 158 22.11 -8.79 6.19
N PRO A 159 22.67 -7.66 5.70
CA PRO A 159 22.41 -6.35 6.31
C PRO A 159 20.94 -5.91 6.14
N VAL A 160 20.27 -6.33 5.06
CA VAL A 160 18.85 -6.03 4.85
C VAL A 160 17.98 -6.81 5.84
N HIS A 161 18.29 -8.08 6.11
CA HIS A 161 17.61 -8.90 7.12
C HIS A 161 17.79 -8.33 8.53
N GLU A 162 19.00 -7.87 8.86
CA GLU A 162 19.26 -7.19 10.13
C GLU A 162 18.43 -5.92 10.28
N ALA A 163 18.43 -5.06 9.26
CA ALA A 163 17.64 -3.82 9.27
C ALA A 163 16.13 -4.10 9.37
N LEU A 164 15.63 -5.12 8.66
CA LEU A 164 14.24 -5.58 8.74
C LEU A 164 13.90 -6.06 10.16
N SER A 165 14.73 -6.91 10.75
CA SER A 165 14.50 -7.42 12.11
C SER A 165 14.52 -6.31 13.17
N LEU A 166 15.39 -5.31 13.02
CA LEU A 166 15.39 -4.14 13.91
C LEU A 166 14.11 -3.32 13.76
N LEU A 167 13.62 -3.11 12.53
CA LEU A 167 12.34 -2.42 12.29
C LEU A 167 11.16 -3.19 12.91
N VAL A 168 11.11 -4.51 12.73
CA VAL A 168 10.04 -5.37 13.28
C VAL A 168 10.03 -5.30 14.81
N ARG A 169 11.21 -5.42 15.45
CA ARG A 169 11.32 -5.28 16.91
C ARG A 169 10.87 -3.91 17.41
N GLU A 170 11.29 -2.85 16.73
CA GLU A 170 10.89 -1.47 17.06
C GLU A 170 9.38 -1.28 16.94
N PHE A 171 8.77 -1.82 15.88
CA PHE A 171 7.35 -1.68 15.60
C PHE A 171 6.46 -2.41 16.62
N PHE A 172 6.88 -3.60 17.05
CA PHE A 172 6.15 -4.42 18.02
C PHE A 172 6.58 -4.21 19.48
N ALA A 173 7.47 -3.25 19.76
CA ALA A 173 7.88 -2.94 21.12
C ALA A 173 6.67 -2.52 21.97
N THR A 174 6.50 -3.18 23.12
CA THR A 174 5.38 -2.97 24.05
C THR A 174 5.59 -1.81 25.01
N ASP A 175 6.84 -1.34 25.14
CA ASP A 175 7.17 -0.24 26.03
C ASP A 175 6.60 1.07 25.47
N SER A 176 5.99 1.89 26.35
CA SER A 176 5.44 3.18 25.95
C SER A 176 6.56 4.20 25.77
N ASP A 177 7.29 4.11 24.65
CA ASP A 177 8.23 5.14 24.23
C ASP A 177 7.51 6.17 23.34
N GLN A 178 7.53 7.43 23.75
CA GLN A 178 7.01 8.54 22.96
C GLN A 178 7.77 8.77 21.64
N TYR A 179 8.97 8.21 21.50
CA TYR A 179 9.80 8.32 20.29
C TYR A 179 9.68 7.14 19.33
N ARG A 180 8.80 6.16 19.61
CA ARG A 180 8.67 4.93 18.82
C ARG A 180 8.45 5.18 17.32
N GLU A 181 7.63 6.16 16.95
CA GLU A 181 7.38 6.50 15.54
C GLU A 181 8.63 7.03 14.85
N ALA A 182 9.39 7.90 15.53
CA ALA A 182 10.66 8.43 15.03
C ALA A 182 11.69 7.31 14.89
N ALA A 183 11.76 6.40 15.86
CA ALA A 183 12.64 5.23 15.80
C ALA A 183 12.26 4.31 14.63
N CYS A 184 10.97 3.96 14.48
CA CYS A 184 10.46 3.19 13.34
C CYS A 184 10.81 3.84 12.01
N LYS A 185 10.62 5.16 11.88
CA LYS A 185 10.99 5.92 10.68
C LYS A 185 12.49 5.84 10.40
N ALA A 186 13.34 5.98 11.41
CA ALA A 186 14.79 5.84 11.24
C ALA A 186 15.20 4.42 10.79
N ARG A 187 14.59 3.37 11.38
CA ARG A 187 14.82 1.98 10.96
C ARG A 187 14.36 1.73 9.52
N LEU A 188 13.20 2.27 9.14
CA LEU A 188 12.69 2.21 7.77
C LEU A 188 13.66 2.90 6.79
N LEU A 189 14.10 4.13 7.07
CA LEU A 189 15.03 4.85 6.20
C LEU A 189 16.36 4.10 6.02
N ASN A 190 16.87 3.45 7.07
CA ASN A 190 18.06 2.61 6.98
C ASN A 190 17.82 1.37 6.09
N LEU A 191 16.68 0.69 6.25
CA LEU A 191 16.30 -0.43 5.38
C LEU A 191 16.21 0.01 3.91
N LEU A 192 15.56 1.15 3.65
CA LEU A 192 15.44 1.73 2.31
C LEU A 192 16.79 2.12 1.71
N LEU A 193 17.72 2.63 2.51
CA LEU A 193 19.09 2.95 2.07
C LEU A 193 19.84 1.71 1.58
N LEU A 194 19.74 0.59 2.30
CA LEU A 194 20.39 -0.66 1.92
C LEU A 194 19.81 -1.22 0.62
N LEU A 195 18.48 -1.18 0.49
CA LEU A 195 17.78 -1.57 -0.75
C LEU A 195 18.15 -0.65 -1.92
N LEU A 196 18.21 0.66 -1.69
CA LEU A 196 18.66 1.64 -2.68
C LEU A 196 20.07 1.30 -3.19
N ARG A 197 21.03 1.07 -2.29
CA ARG A 197 22.40 0.68 -2.65
C ARG A 197 22.45 -0.61 -3.44
N ARG A 198 21.59 -1.59 -3.11
CA ARG A 198 21.50 -2.84 -3.87
C ARG A 198 20.98 -2.62 -5.29
N PHE A 199 19.95 -1.78 -5.46
CA PHE A 199 19.30 -1.54 -6.74
C PHE A 199 19.87 -0.33 -7.51
N GLN A 200 20.96 0.28 -7.01
CA GLN A 200 21.58 1.49 -7.58
C GLN A 200 22.10 1.32 -9.02
N HIS A 201 22.43 0.09 -9.42
CA HIS A 201 22.98 -0.21 -10.75
C HIS A 201 21.95 -0.15 -11.88
N LEU A 202 20.67 0.09 -11.57
CA LEU A 202 19.59 0.19 -12.56
C LEU A 202 19.52 1.55 -13.29
N GLY A 203 20.67 2.24 -13.38
CA GLY A 203 20.93 3.22 -14.44
C GLY A 203 19.96 4.39 -14.50
N VAL A 204 19.48 4.91 -13.37
CA VAL A 204 18.66 6.13 -13.40
C VAL A 204 19.57 7.31 -13.70
N LEU A 205 19.53 7.78 -14.95
CA LEU A 205 20.10 9.06 -15.32
C LEU A 205 19.49 10.14 -14.41
N ARG A 206 20.32 10.97 -13.75
CA ARG A 206 19.90 12.17 -12.97
C ARG A 206 18.80 13.00 -13.65
N TRP A 207 18.73 12.97 -14.98
CA TRP A 207 17.68 13.61 -15.77
C TRP A 207 16.28 12.98 -15.64
N GLN A 208 16.16 11.65 -15.55
CA GLN A 208 14.87 10.99 -15.33
C GLN A 208 14.34 11.24 -13.92
N PHE A 209 15.24 11.35 -12.95
CA PHE A 209 14.93 11.81 -11.60
C PHE A 209 14.39 13.22 -11.58
N GLU A 210 15.08 14.15 -12.24
CA GLU A 210 14.65 15.54 -12.31
C GLU A 210 13.26 15.65 -12.95
N LYS A 211 13.01 14.86 -14.00
CA LYS A 211 11.72 14.82 -14.68
C LYS A 211 10.61 14.22 -13.81
N ARG A 212 10.88 13.14 -13.06
CA ARG A 212 9.93 12.55 -12.11
C ARG A 212 9.71 13.44 -10.89
N ARG A 213 10.74 14.12 -10.39
CA ARG A 213 10.67 15.14 -9.33
C ARG A 213 9.81 16.32 -9.76
N GLN A 214 10.02 16.83 -10.97
CA GLN A 214 9.18 17.86 -11.55
C GLN A 214 7.74 17.37 -11.76
N LEU A 215 7.55 16.12 -12.16
CA LEU A 215 6.23 15.53 -12.31
C LEU A 215 5.50 15.40 -10.96
N ALA A 216 6.16 14.86 -9.93
CA ALA A 216 5.64 14.75 -8.57
C ALA A 216 5.39 16.13 -7.93
N SER A 217 6.30 17.09 -8.13
CA SER A 217 6.12 18.49 -7.71
C SER A 217 4.89 19.12 -8.39
N ARG A 218 4.68 18.85 -9.68
CA ARG A 218 3.47 19.30 -10.40
C ARG A 218 2.20 18.67 -9.84
N PHE A 219 2.22 17.38 -9.52
CA PHE A 219 1.10 16.72 -8.86
C PHE A 219 0.93 17.11 -7.39
N GLY A 220 1.90 17.83 -6.82
CA GLY A 220 1.92 18.15 -5.41
C GLY A 220 0.71 18.91 -4.90
N LYS A 221 0.38 20.01 -5.59
CA LYS A 221 -0.80 20.82 -5.25
C LYS A 221 -2.09 20.02 -5.38
N LEU A 222 -2.15 19.14 -6.37
CA LEU A 222 -3.28 18.23 -6.56
C LEU A 222 -3.38 17.25 -5.39
N LEU A 223 -2.29 16.57 -5.02
CA LEU A 223 -2.29 15.58 -3.94
C LEU A 223 -2.68 16.21 -2.60
N HIS A 224 -2.17 17.40 -2.30
CA HIS A 224 -2.59 18.16 -1.13
C HIS A 224 -4.10 18.46 -1.14
N HIS A 225 -4.65 18.83 -2.29
CA HIS A 225 -6.10 19.04 -2.43
C HIS A 225 -6.90 17.74 -2.33
N LEU A 226 -6.36 16.62 -2.80
CA LEU A 226 -7.00 15.30 -2.73
C LEU A 226 -7.05 14.75 -1.30
N GLN A 227 -6.24 15.28 -0.38
CA GLN A 227 -6.24 14.92 1.04
C GLN A 227 -7.26 15.73 1.87
N GLN A 228 -7.81 16.81 1.31
CA GLN A 228 -8.80 17.65 1.98
C GLN A 228 -10.21 17.06 1.87
N PRO A 229 -11.13 17.38 2.80
CA PRO A 229 -12.53 16.94 2.74
C PRO A 229 -13.28 17.36 1.48
N GLU A 230 -12.79 18.34 0.72
CA GLU A 230 -13.41 18.81 -0.51
C GLU A 230 -12.88 18.11 -1.78
N ALA A 231 -11.99 17.13 -1.61
CA ALA A 231 -11.32 16.41 -2.69
C ALA A 231 -12.29 15.83 -3.73
N GLU A 232 -13.42 15.29 -3.30
CA GLU A 232 -14.48 14.75 -4.15
C GLU A 232 -15.00 15.74 -5.21
N ARG A 233 -14.90 17.05 -4.98
CA ARG A 233 -15.45 18.07 -5.88
C ARG A 233 -14.44 18.55 -6.91
N LEU A 234 -13.21 18.08 -6.83
CA LEU A 234 -12.14 18.55 -7.70
C LEU A 234 -12.34 18.01 -9.12
N SER A 235 -12.69 18.90 -10.05
CA SER A 235 -12.92 18.51 -11.44
C SER A 235 -11.60 18.17 -12.15
N LEU A 236 -11.68 17.38 -13.22
CA LEU A 236 -10.52 17.06 -14.06
C LEU A 236 -9.81 18.32 -14.60
N THR A 237 -10.57 19.36 -14.94
CA THR A 237 -10.02 20.63 -15.44
C THR A 237 -9.29 21.39 -14.35
N VAL A 238 -9.83 21.44 -13.14
CA VAL A 238 -9.18 22.07 -11.98
C VAL A 238 -7.93 21.29 -11.58
N ALA A 239 -8.00 19.95 -11.54
CA ALA A 239 -6.87 19.10 -11.23
C ALA A 239 -5.71 19.28 -12.22
N ALA A 240 -6.02 19.35 -13.52
CA ALA A 240 -5.02 19.64 -14.56
C ALA A 240 -4.40 21.03 -14.38
N SER A 241 -5.23 22.04 -14.04
CA SER A 241 -4.79 23.41 -13.80
C SER A 241 -3.89 23.53 -12.56
N LEU A 242 -4.23 22.85 -11.46
CA LEU A 242 -3.39 22.78 -10.25
C LEU A 242 -2.00 22.21 -10.54
N CYS A 243 -1.92 21.29 -11.50
CA CYS A 243 -0.66 20.70 -11.96
C CYS A 243 0.08 21.52 -13.03
N GLY A 244 -0.49 22.66 -13.48
CA GLY A 244 0.06 23.46 -14.58
C GLY A 244 0.10 22.71 -15.92
N MET A 245 -0.90 21.86 -16.19
CA MET A 245 -0.96 20.99 -17.36
C MET A 245 -2.25 21.21 -18.16
N SER A 246 -2.22 20.87 -19.46
CA SER A 246 -3.47 20.67 -20.20
C SER A 246 -4.18 19.40 -19.72
N VAL A 247 -5.51 19.34 -19.88
CA VAL A 247 -6.32 18.16 -19.50
C VAL A 247 -5.81 16.88 -20.14
N THR A 248 -5.40 16.93 -21.41
CA THR A 248 -4.87 15.77 -22.15
C THR A 248 -3.52 15.31 -21.58
N GLN A 249 -2.61 16.26 -21.32
CA GLN A 249 -1.31 15.95 -20.73
C GLN A 249 -1.47 15.39 -19.32
N PHE A 250 -2.31 16.03 -18.51
CA PHE A 250 -2.66 15.59 -17.18
C PHE A 250 -3.25 14.18 -17.19
N SER A 251 -4.27 13.90 -18.01
CA SER A 251 -4.92 12.59 -18.02
C SER A 251 -3.96 11.46 -18.39
N ARG A 252 -3.08 11.70 -19.38
CA ARG A 252 -2.05 10.75 -19.77
C ARG A 252 -1.03 10.52 -18.65
N LEU A 253 -0.50 11.60 -18.07
CA LEU A 253 0.51 11.53 -17.02
C LEU A 253 -0.05 10.99 -15.71
N PHE A 254 -1.25 11.41 -15.32
CA PHE A 254 -1.96 10.90 -14.15
C PHE A 254 -2.22 9.40 -14.31
N LYS A 255 -2.66 8.93 -15.49
CA LYS A 255 -2.81 7.49 -15.75
C LYS A 255 -1.49 6.73 -15.72
N GLN A 256 -0.42 7.32 -16.22
CA GLN A 256 0.92 6.74 -16.18
C GLN A 256 1.48 6.66 -14.74
N VAL A 257 1.17 7.65 -13.89
CA VAL A 257 1.67 7.74 -12.51
C VAL A 257 0.79 6.97 -11.53
N SER A 258 -0.54 7.07 -11.62
CA SER A 258 -1.49 6.43 -10.70
C SER A 258 -1.97 5.05 -11.16
N GLY A 259 -1.66 4.64 -12.39
CA GLY A 259 -2.19 3.43 -13.00
C GLY A 259 -3.66 3.52 -13.44
N MET A 260 -4.38 4.60 -13.08
CA MET A 260 -5.80 4.76 -13.38
C MET A 260 -6.16 6.15 -13.94
N THR A 261 -7.35 6.28 -14.52
CA THR A 261 -7.83 7.59 -14.94
C THR A 261 -8.16 8.44 -13.72
N TYR A 262 -7.91 9.75 -13.80
CA TYR A 262 -8.27 10.68 -12.72
C TYR A 262 -9.75 10.64 -12.36
N VAL A 263 -10.63 10.48 -13.35
CA VAL A 263 -12.08 10.33 -13.12
C VAL A 263 -12.38 9.07 -12.33
N GLY A 264 -11.68 7.96 -12.62
CA GLY A 264 -11.79 6.72 -11.86
C GLY A 264 -11.30 6.89 -10.42
N TYR A 265 -10.15 7.54 -10.23
CA TYR A 265 -9.58 7.86 -8.92
C TYR A 265 -10.54 8.71 -8.07
N LEU A 266 -11.04 9.80 -8.65
CA LEU A 266 -11.99 10.68 -7.99
C LEU A 266 -13.28 9.95 -7.65
N THR A 267 -13.80 9.12 -8.57
CA THR A 267 -14.99 8.31 -8.30
C THR A 267 -14.78 7.38 -7.11
N HIS A 268 -13.59 6.79 -6.96
CA HIS A 268 -13.27 5.98 -5.80
C HIS A 268 -13.31 6.79 -4.51
N LEU A 269 -12.67 7.97 -4.47
CA LEU A 269 -12.71 8.87 -3.30
C LEU A 269 -14.15 9.23 -2.91
N ARG A 270 -14.98 9.62 -3.88
CA ARG A 270 -16.40 9.96 -3.68
C ARG A 270 -17.19 8.83 -3.05
N LEU A 271 -16.96 7.61 -3.54
CA LEU A 271 -17.64 6.40 -3.05
C LEU A 271 -17.20 6.05 -1.62
N THR A 272 -15.91 6.21 -1.31
CA THR A 272 -15.38 5.99 0.04
C THR A 272 -15.98 6.97 1.05
N GLU A 273 -16.05 8.26 0.70
CA GLU A 273 -16.69 9.26 1.57
C GLU A 273 -18.20 9.04 1.68
N ALA A 274 -18.87 8.68 0.59
CA ALA A 274 -20.29 8.34 0.63
C ALA A 274 -20.56 7.15 1.58
N ALA A 275 -19.71 6.13 1.56
CA ALA A 275 -19.82 5.00 2.48
C ALA A 275 -19.59 5.42 3.94
N ARG A 276 -18.75 6.43 4.21
CA ARG A 276 -18.59 7.03 5.54
C ARG A 276 -19.89 7.72 5.99
N LEU A 277 -20.45 8.59 5.16
CA LEU A 277 -21.69 9.33 5.46
C LEU A 277 -22.91 8.40 5.61
N LEU A 278 -23.01 7.34 4.79
CA LEU A 278 -24.08 6.35 4.91
C LEU A 278 -24.02 5.59 6.24
N ARG A 279 -22.81 5.29 6.76
CA ARG A 279 -22.62 4.65 8.07
C ARG A 279 -23.08 5.52 9.22
N GLU A 280 -22.92 6.84 9.12
CA GLU A 280 -23.39 7.76 10.16
C GLU A 280 -24.92 7.80 10.25
N GLY A 281 -25.63 7.49 9.16
CA GLY A 281 -27.08 7.37 9.15
C GLY A 281 -27.85 8.70 9.33
N ARG A 282 -27.17 9.85 9.30
CA ARG A 282 -27.77 11.17 9.56
C ARG A 282 -28.35 11.86 8.33
N LEU A 283 -27.96 11.40 7.14
CA LEU A 283 -28.28 12.05 5.87
C LEU A 283 -29.05 11.10 4.94
N GLY A 284 -29.96 11.66 4.14
CA GLY A 284 -30.63 10.94 3.08
C GLY A 284 -29.70 10.64 1.91
N ILE A 285 -29.97 9.55 1.19
CA ILE A 285 -29.14 9.06 0.06
C ILE A 285 -28.92 10.14 -1.02
N ALA A 286 -29.98 10.89 -1.36
CA ALA A 286 -29.90 11.98 -2.33
C ALA A 286 -28.93 13.09 -1.88
N ALA A 287 -28.97 13.45 -0.60
CA ALA A 287 -28.06 14.45 -0.03
C ALA A 287 -26.61 13.95 -0.02
N ILE A 288 -26.39 12.67 0.26
CA ILE A 288 -25.05 12.06 0.22
C ILE A 288 -24.50 12.05 -1.21
N ALA A 289 -25.33 11.70 -2.20
CA ALA A 289 -24.92 11.74 -3.61
C ALA A 289 -24.47 13.14 -4.04
N ASP A 290 -25.25 14.17 -3.67
CA ASP A 290 -24.92 15.57 -3.95
C ASP A 290 -23.65 16.03 -3.20
N MET A 291 -23.57 15.75 -1.90
CA MET A 291 -22.43 16.16 -1.08
C MET A 291 -21.10 15.58 -1.58
N THR A 292 -21.12 14.32 -2.00
CA THR A 292 -19.95 13.59 -2.54
C THR A 292 -19.72 13.83 -4.04
N GLY A 293 -20.44 14.78 -4.66
CA GLY A 293 -20.13 15.26 -6.00
C GLY A 293 -20.57 14.35 -7.15
N PHE A 294 -21.57 13.50 -6.95
CA PHE A 294 -22.26 12.81 -8.04
C PHE A 294 -23.27 13.74 -8.73
N ALA A 295 -23.40 13.61 -10.05
CA ALA A 295 -24.31 14.44 -10.83
C ALA A 295 -25.79 14.22 -10.46
N ASP A 296 -26.14 12.99 -10.10
CA ASP A 296 -27.48 12.61 -9.67
C ASP A 296 -27.44 11.30 -8.85
N GLN A 297 -28.55 11.01 -8.17
CA GLN A 297 -28.68 9.82 -7.33
C GLN A 297 -28.63 8.51 -8.13
N SER A 298 -29.14 8.47 -9.36
CA SER A 298 -29.11 7.24 -10.18
C SER A 298 -27.68 6.88 -10.60
N HIS A 299 -26.87 7.90 -10.91
CA HIS A 299 -25.46 7.76 -11.19
C HIS A 299 -24.70 7.26 -9.97
N PHE A 300 -24.97 7.87 -8.80
CA PHE A 300 -24.43 7.42 -7.52
C PHE A 300 -24.79 5.96 -7.22
N ASP A 301 -26.08 5.59 -7.27
CA ASP A 301 -26.58 4.25 -6.96
C ASP A 301 -25.90 3.18 -7.83
N ARG A 302 -25.73 3.46 -9.13
CA ARG A 302 -25.04 2.54 -10.07
C ARG A 302 -23.58 2.31 -9.70
N TYR A 303 -22.85 3.39 -9.40
CA TYR A 303 -21.42 3.30 -9.08
C TYR A 303 -21.20 2.73 -7.69
N PHE A 304 -22.03 3.09 -6.72
CA PHE A 304 -21.98 2.56 -5.37
C PHE A 304 -22.31 1.06 -5.35
N LYS A 305 -23.38 0.63 -6.04
CA LYS A 305 -23.71 -0.80 -6.17
C LYS A 305 -22.62 -1.58 -6.87
N ARG A 306 -21.96 -0.99 -7.88
CA ARG A 306 -20.82 -1.63 -8.56
C ARG A 306 -19.60 -1.78 -7.63
N ALA A 307 -19.33 -0.79 -6.79
CA ALA A 307 -18.16 -0.78 -5.92
C ALA A 307 -18.32 -1.57 -4.61
N PHE A 308 -19.53 -1.58 -4.04
CA PHE A 308 -19.83 -2.17 -2.73
C PHE A 308 -20.80 -3.36 -2.81
N ALA A 309 -21.15 -3.82 -4.02
CA ALA A 309 -22.09 -4.92 -4.27
C ALA A 309 -23.50 -4.78 -3.64
N GLN A 310 -23.82 -3.60 -3.10
CA GLN A 310 -25.05 -3.29 -2.37
C GLN A 310 -25.50 -1.88 -2.73
N THR A 311 -26.80 -1.63 -2.75
CA THR A 311 -27.32 -0.27 -2.94
C THR A 311 -26.97 0.61 -1.73
N PRO A 312 -26.85 1.94 -1.91
CA PRO A 312 -26.64 2.86 -0.77
C PRO A 312 -27.65 2.68 0.36
N ARG A 313 -28.91 2.38 0.01
CA ARG A 313 -30.00 2.15 0.99
C ARG A 313 -29.79 0.88 1.80
N GLU A 314 -29.41 -0.22 1.15
CA GLU A 314 -29.08 -1.47 1.82
C GLU A 314 -27.88 -1.28 2.74
N PHE A 315 -26.86 -0.58 2.25
CA PHE A 315 -25.65 -0.26 2.99
C PHE A 315 -25.95 0.58 4.25
N GLN A 316 -26.73 1.66 4.13
CA GLN A 316 -27.13 2.50 5.27
C GLN A 316 -27.93 1.71 6.31
N ARG A 317 -28.93 0.94 5.88
CA ARG A 317 -29.76 0.11 6.78
C ARG A 317 -28.94 -0.88 7.61
N ARG A 318 -27.86 -1.42 7.06
CA ARG A 318 -26.96 -2.33 7.76
C ARG A 318 -26.32 -1.70 9.00
N PHE A 319 -26.08 -0.39 8.98
CA PHE A 319 -25.40 0.33 10.07
C PHE A 319 -26.34 1.15 10.95
N SER A 320 -27.55 1.48 10.48
CA SER A 320 -28.56 2.20 11.28
C SER A 320 -29.31 1.33 12.31
N GLY A 321 -29.07 0.01 12.35
CA GLY A 321 -29.75 -0.94 13.25
C GLY A 321 -29.24 -1.01 14.69
N GLY A 322 -28.36 -0.10 15.13
CA GLY A 322 -27.67 -0.15 16.43
C GLY A 322 -28.18 0.78 17.53
N GLN A 323 -29.25 1.56 17.32
CA GLN A 323 -29.84 2.41 18.37
C GLN A 323 -31.24 1.94 18.74
N VAL A 324 -31.29 0.93 19.61
CA VAL A 324 -32.33 0.82 20.64
C VAL A 324 -31.64 0.51 21.95
N ILE A 325 -31.31 1.55 22.73
CA ILE A 325 -31.35 1.44 24.19
C ILE A 325 -32.10 2.68 24.67
N LYS A 326 -33.18 2.39 25.41
CA LYS A 326 -34.12 3.34 26.02
C LYS A 326 -33.43 4.39 26.89
#